data_AF-A0A7Y6XPL4-F1
#
_entry.id   AF-A0A7Y6XPL4-F1
#
_cell.length_a   1.000
_cell.length_b   1.000
_cell.length_c   1.000
_cell.angle_alpha   90.00
_cell.angle_beta   90.00
_cell.angle_gamma   90.00
#
_symmetry.space_group_name_H-M   'P 1'
#
loop_
_entity.id
_entity.type
_entity.pdbx_description
1 polymer ?
#
loop_
_entity_poly.entity_id
_entity_poly.type
_entity_poly.pdbx_seq_one_letter_code
_entity_poly.pdbx_strand_id
1 'polypeptide(L)'
;MKRIISLALRYIPRKYLQYVSHYFLRFISLFMRGNNVECPICEISYRKFLPYGRLNPRPNALCPDSLSLERHRLMWLYLKDRTNFFNQPHKLLHIAPELCFIDKFKAMENLDYTTADLESPLADVKMDVHAIPFDENTFDVVFCNHVMEHVDDDIKAMSE
;
A
#
# COMPACT_ATOMS: atom_id res chain seq x y z
N MET A 1 6.08 -12.72 24.32
CA MET A 1 5.80 -11.96 23.07
C MET A 1 4.32 -11.69 22.83
N LYS A 2 3.43 -12.70 22.72
CA LYS A 2 1.99 -12.49 22.42
C LYS A 2 1.26 -11.52 23.37
N ARG A 3 1.53 -11.60 24.69
CA ARG A 3 0.92 -10.70 25.69
C ARG A 3 1.40 -9.25 25.58
N ILE A 4 2.68 -9.02 25.26
CA ILE A 4 3.27 -7.68 25.12
C ILE A 4 2.72 -7.00 23.85
N ILE A 5 2.63 -7.74 22.74
CA ILE A 5 2.03 -7.27 21.49
C ILE A 5 0.53 -6.95 21.70
N SER A 6 -0.19 -7.81 22.43
CA SER A 6 -1.59 -7.59 22.77
C SER A 6 -1.80 -6.36 23.68
N LEU A 7 -0.89 -6.08 24.60
CA LEU A 7 -0.95 -4.90 25.45
C LEU A 7 -0.65 -3.63 24.66
N ALA A 8 0.40 -3.65 23.82
CA ALA A 8 0.76 -2.52 22.98
C ALA A 8 -0.38 -2.13 22.02
N LEU A 9 -1.04 -3.12 21.40
CA LEU A 9 -2.22 -2.92 20.53
C LEU A 9 -3.46 -2.38 21.26
N ARG A 10 -3.55 -2.57 22.59
CA ARG A 10 -4.69 -2.12 23.41
C ARG A 10 -4.50 -0.70 23.95
N TYR A 11 -3.27 -0.30 24.25
CA TYR A 11 -2.98 0.97 24.94
C TYR A 11 -2.35 2.05 24.05
N ILE A 12 -1.76 1.70 22.91
CA ILE A 12 -1.17 2.69 21.99
C ILE A 12 -2.18 2.97 20.88
N PRO A 13 -2.60 4.23 20.66
CA PRO A 13 -3.48 4.56 19.54
C PRO A 13 -2.86 4.14 18.21
N ARG A 14 -3.69 3.57 17.32
CA ARG A 14 -3.26 2.91 16.07
C ARG A 14 -2.36 3.80 15.21
N LYS A 15 -2.62 5.11 15.23
CA LYS A 15 -1.82 6.15 14.56
C LYS A 15 -0.35 6.08 14.95
N TYR A 16 -0.03 6.05 16.25
CA TYR A 16 1.36 5.99 16.73
C TYR A 16 2.03 4.63 16.51
N LEU A 17 1.24 3.55 16.61
CA LEU A 17 1.73 2.21 16.28
C LEU A 17 2.16 2.13 14.82
N GLN A 18 1.44 2.72 13.88
CA GLN A 18 1.80 2.69 12.46
C GLN A 18 3.14 3.41 12.19
N TYR A 19 3.39 4.55 12.84
CA TYR A 19 4.65 5.30 12.69
C TYR A 19 5.87 4.57 13.27
N VAL A 20 5.74 3.94 14.43
CA VAL A 20 6.89 3.31 15.13
C VAL A 20 7.08 1.86 14.71
N SER A 21 5.98 1.14 14.44
CA SER A 21 6.05 -0.28 14.11
C SER A 21 6.83 -0.54 12.83
N HIS A 22 6.82 0.38 11.86
CA HIS A 22 7.57 0.19 10.62
C HIS A 22 9.08 0.09 10.87
N TYR A 23 9.66 0.95 11.71
CA TYR A 23 11.09 0.89 12.06
C TYR A 23 11.44 -0.37 12.85
N PHE A 24 10.58 -0.76 13.79
CA PHE A 24 10.76 -1.99 14.55
C PHE A 24 10.68 -3.24 13.66
N LEU A 25 9.75 -3.27 12.71
CA LEU A 25 9.61 -4.36 11.75
C LEU A 25 10.82 -4.45 10.81
N ARG A 26 11.36 -3.31 10.36
CA ARG A 26 12.62 -3.26 9.59
C ARG A 26 13.82 -3.76 10.39
N PHE A 27 13.87 -3.53 11.70
CA PHE A 27 14.92 -4.12 12.52
C PHE A 27 14.77 -5.64 12.64
N ILE A 28 13.55 -6.13 12.89
CA ILE A 28 13.26 -7.57 12.94
C ILE A 28 13.56 -8.23 11.59
N SER A 29 13.35 -7.52 10.48
CA SER A 29 13.50 -8.08 9.14
C SER A 29 14.91 -8.59 8.85
N LEU A 30 15.95 -7.98 9.45
CA LEU A 30 17.33 -8.44 9.37
C LEU A 30 17.48 -9.88 9.86
N PHE A 31 16.79 -10.23 10.94
CA PHE A 31 16.79 -11.58 11.47
C PHE A 31 15.94 -12.53 10.63
N MET A 32 15.05 -12.03 9.76
CA MET A 32 14.15 -12.85 8.92
C MET A 32 14.71 -13.15 7.52
N ARG A 33 15.85 -12.55 7.13
CA ARG A 33 16.48 -12.71 5.81
C ARG A 33 16.75 -14.19 5.48
N GLY A 34 16.59 -14.55 4.22
CA GLY A 34 16.77 -15.92 3.72
C GLY A 34 16.42 -16.03 2.24
N ASN A 35 16.27 -17.24 1.71
CA ASN A 35 16.13 -17.51 0.28
C ASN A 35 14.87 -18.33 -0.09
N ASN A 36 13.88 -18.42 0.80
CA ASN A 36 12.67 -19.21 0.54
C ASN A 36 11.59 -18.42 -0.19
N VAL A 37 11.49 -17.12 0.09
CA VAL A 37 10.48 -16.23 -0.50
C VAL A 37 11.10 -14.86 -0.76
N GLU A 38 10.63 -14.19 -1.81
CA GLU A 38 11.07 -12.84 -2.18
C GLU A 38 9.88 -11.89 -2.25
N CYS A 39 10.07 -10.66 -1.79
CA CYS A 39 9.08 -9.61 -1.99
C CYS A 39 9.44 -8.82 -3.26
N PRO A 40 8.62 -8.87 -4.33
CA PRO A 40 8.96 -8.24 -5.60
C PRO A 40 8.96 -6.70 -5.52
N ILE A 41 8.33 -6.12 -4.50
CA ILE A 41 8.26 -4.68 -4.31
C ILE A 41 9.59 -4.15 -3.74
N CYS A 42 10.11 -4.75 -2.67
CA CYS A 42 11.38 -4.32 -2.05
C CYS A 42 12.60 -5.11 -2.51
N GLU A 43 12.43 -6.19 -3.28
CA GLU A 43 13.49 -7.03 -3.83
C GLU A 43 14.39 -7.66 -2.74
N ILE A 44 13.79 -7.94 -1.59
CA ILE A 44 14.49 -8.62 -0.49
C ILE A 44 13.90 -10.00 -0.28
N SER A 45 14.80 -10.95 -0.03
CA SER A 45 14.46 -12.35 0.23
C SER A 45 14.46 -12.67 1.73
N TYR A 46 13.56 -13.58 2.11
CA TYR A 46 13.28 -13.97 3.49
C TYR A 46 13.15 -15.48 3.62
N ARG A 47 13.28 -16.00 4.84
CA ARG A 47 12.92 -17.39 5.15
C ARG A 47 11.39 -17.60 5.16
N LYS A 48 10.65 -16.55 5.54
CA LYS A 48 9.17 -16.48 5.55
C LYS A 48 8.72 -15.04 5.72
N PHE A 49 7.49 -14.73 5.31
CA PHE A 49 6.84 -13.45 5.66
C PHE A 49 6.16 -13.53 7.02
N LEU A 50 5.85 -12.36 7.61
CA LEU A 50 5.11 -12.28 8.86
C LEU A 50 3.62 -12.65 8.64
N PRO A 51 2.95 -13.24 9.64
CA PRO A 51 1.51 -13.45 9.56
C PRO A 51 0.75 -12.11 9.63
N TYR A 52 -0.43 -12.03 9.01
CA TYR A 52 -1.26 -10.83 9.03
C TYR A 52 -2.76 -11.14 9.08
N GLY A 53 -3.50 -10.39 9.90
CA GLY A 53 -4.94 -10.54 10.11
C GLY A 53 -5.30 -10.40 11.58
N ARG A 54 -6.51 -9.88 11.89
CA ARG A 54 -6.97 -9.68 13.28
C ARG A 54 -7.51 -10.97 13.92
N LEU A 55 -8.52 -11.57 13.29
CA LEU A 55 -9.22 -12.74 13.83
C LEU A 55 -8.48 -14.04 13.48
N ASN A 56 -8.21 -14.23 12.19
CA ASN A 56 -7.48 -15.39 11.66
C ASN A 56 -6.23 -14.90 10.91
N PRO A 57 -5.07 -14.80 11.57
CA PRO A 57 -3.84 -14.33 10.94
C PRO A 57 -3.40 -15.32 9.85
N ARG A 58 -3.35 -14.86 8.60
CA ARG A 58 -2.87 -15.64 7.47
C ARG A 58 -1.34 -15.75 7.56
N PRO A 59 -0.76 -16.94 7.45
CA PRO A 59 0.70 -17.10 7.42
C PRO A 59 1.27 -16.52 6.12
N ASN A 60 2.56 -16.13 6.14
CA ASN A 60 3.29 -15.63 4.97
C ASN A 60 2.68 -14.40 4.25
N ALA A 61 2.03 -13.51 4.99
CA ALA A 61 1.23 -12.44 4.43
C ALA A 61 1.95 -11.09 4.32
N LEU A 62 2.63 -10.66 5.38
CA LEU A 62 3.19 -9.30 5.53
C LEU A 62 4.71 -9.27 5.31
N CYS A 63 5.16 -8.46 4.36
CA CYS A 63 6.57 -8.13 4.21
C CYS A 63 7.02 -7.15 5.31
N PRO A 64 8.07 -7.44 6.09
CA PRO A 64 8.48 -6.59 7.20
C PRO A 64 9.13 -5.26 6.76
N ASP A 65 9.77 -5.21 5.57
CA ASP A 65 10.43 -3.97 5.09
C ASP A 65 9.52 -3.07 4.28
N SER A 66 8.69 -3.62 3.38
CA SER A 66 7.78 -2.80 2.55
C SER A 66 6.40 -2.63 3.16
N LEU A 67 6.05 -3.40 4.19
CA LEU A 67 4.69 -3.55 4.70
C LEU A 67 3.65 -4.03 3.67
N SER A 68 4.11 -4.55 2.53
CA SER A 68 3.23 -5.08 1.50
C SER A 68 2.54 -6.38 1.96
N LEU A 69 1.31 -6.56 1.47
CA LEU A 69 0.54 -7.79 1.62
C LEU A 69 0.59 -8.60 0.32
N GLU A 70 -0.01 -9.78 0.32
CA GLU A 70 -0.07 -10.66 -0.85
C GLU A 70 -0.65 -9.94 -2.08
N ARG A 71 -1.76 -9.21 -1.88
CA ARG A 71 -2.44 -8.47 -2.95
C ARG A 71 -1.56 -7.38 -3.58
N HIS A 72 -0.79 -6.66 -2.77
CA HIS A 72 0.10 -5.61 -3.27
C HIS A 72 1.22 -6.23 -4.13
N ARG A 73 1.77 -7.36 -3.69
CA ARG A 73 2.81 -8.08 -4.43
C ARG A 73 2.27 -8.67 -5.74
N LEU A 74 1.05 -9.19 -5.72
CA LEU A 74 0.36 -9.64 -6.93
C LEU A 74 0.15 -8.48 -7.91
N MET A 75 -0.33 -7.34 -7.42
CA MET A 75 -0.52 -6.14 -8.25
C MET A 75 0.81 -5.66 -8.85
N TRP A 76 1.88 -5.60 -8.06
CA TRP A 76 3.21 -5.24 -8.54
C TRP A 76 3.70 -6.16 -9.66
N LEU A 77 3.57 -7.49 -9.48
CA LEU A 77 3.94 -8.47 -10.50
C LEU A 77 3.08 -8.31 -11.76
N TYR A 78 1.78 -8.07 -11.62
CA TYR A 78 0.92 -7.83 -12.77
C TYR A 78 1.34 -6.58 -13.56
N LEU A 79 1.57 -5.45 -12.87
CA LEU A 79 2.04 -4.22 -13.49
C LEU A 79 3.39 -4.45 -14.20
N LYS A 80 4.29 -5.22 -13.59
CA LYS A 80 5.62 -5.51 -14.12
C LYS A 80 5.58 -6.42 -15.34
N ASP A 81 4.84 -7.51 -15.25
CA ASP A 81 4.94 -8.61 -16.21
C ASP A 81 3.88 -8.54 -17.32
N ARG A 82 2.80 -7.76 -17.11
CA ARG A 82 1.61 -7.77 -17.98
C ARG A 82 1.21 -6.40 -18.52
N THR A 83 1.94 -5.35 -18.18
CA THR A 83 1.63 -3.99 -18.64
C THR A 83 2.89 -3.21 -19.01
N ASN A 84 2.72 -2.03 -19.58
CA ASN A 84 3.78 -1.05 -19.85
C ASN A 84 4.01 -0.06 -18.68
N PHE A 85 3.39 -0.29 -17.50
CA PHE A 85 3.33 0.67 -16.40
C PHE A 85 4.71 1.19 -15.93
N PHE A 86 5.71 0.31 -15.83
CA PHE A 86 7.07 0.71 -15.40
C PHE A 86 7.98 1.18 -16.54
N ASN A 87 7.55 1.02 -17.79
CA ASN A 87 8.42 1.21 -18.96
C ASN A 87 7.98 2.39 -19.84
N GLN A 88 6.83 3.00 -19.57
CA GLN A 88 6.32 4.16 -20.31
C GLN A 88 5.92 5.29 -19.36
N PRO A 89 5.93 6.55 -19.84
CA PRO A 89 5.38 7.66 -19.09
C PRO A 89 3.88 7.48 -18.83
N HIS A 90 3.44 7.68 -17.60
CA HIS A 90 2.01 7.69 -17.23
C HIS A 90 1.72 8.77 -16.20
N LYS A 91 0.53 9.37 -16.29
CA LYS A 91 -0.06 10.14 -15.19
C LYS A 91 -0.94 9.22 -14.35
N LEU A 92 -0.53 9.03 -13.09
CA LEU A 92 -1.16 8.10 -12.15
C LEU A 92 -1.92 8.85 -11.06
N LEU A 93 -3.21 8.58 -10.94
CA LEU A 93 -4.00 8.91 -9.75
C LEU A 93 -4.06 7.70 -8.83
N HIS A 94 -3.62 7.85 -7.59
CA HIS A 94 -3.68 6.80 -6.58
C HIS A 94 -4.51 7.24 -5.39
N ILE A 95 -5.73 6.70 -5.36
CA ILE A 95 -6.75 6.97 -4.38
C ILE A 95 -6.54 6.03 -3.19
N ALA A 96 -6.57 6.59 -1.97
CA ALA A 96 -6.30 5.89 -0.72
C ALA A 96 -4.96 5.11 -0.77
N PRO A 97 -3.83 5.82 -0.96
CA PRO A 97 -2.60 5.20 -1.43
C PRO A 97 -2.01 4.16 -0.46
N GLU A 98 -1.58 3.01 -0.99
CA GLU A 98 -0.89 2.03 -0.14
C GLU A 98 0.57 2.41 0.11
N LEU A 99 0.95 2.45 1.39
CA LEU A 99 2.27 2.89 1.85
C LEU A 99 3.45 2.17 1.16
N CYS A 100 3.29 0.90 0.78
CA CYS A 100 4.35 0.13 0.12
C CYS A 100 4.72 0.63 -1.28
N PHE A 101 3.86 1.45 -1.89
CA PHE A 101 4.08 2.00 -3.23
C PHE A 101 4.46 3.48 -3.24
N ILE A 102 4.03 4.26 -2.24
CA ILE A 102 4.18 5.73 -2.24
C ILE A 102 5.62 6.15 -2.58
N ASP A 103 6.60 5.74 -1.77
CA ASP A 103 8.00 6.17 -1.97
C ASP A 103 8.59 5.61 -3.26
N LYS A 104 8.13 4.44 -3.71
CA LYS A 104 8.62 3.80 -4.93
C LYS A 104 8.12 4.51 -6.18
N PHE A 105 6.83 4.82 -6.23
CA PHE A 105 6.24 5.55 -7.35
C PHE A 105 6.69 7.02 -7.36
N LYS A 106 6.84 7.67 -6.20
CA LYS A 106 7.43 9.02 -6.12
C LYS A 106 8.88 9.09 -6.63
N ALA A 107 9.63 8.00 -6.55
CA ALA A 107 11.01 7.93 -7.04
C ALA A 107 11.13 7.54 -8.52
N MET A 108 10.04 7.22 -9.21
CA MET A 108 10.05 6.79 -10.61
C MET A 108 9.93 8.00 -11.55
N GLU A 109 10.90 8.17 -12.45
CA GLU A 109 10.91 9.28 -13.42
C GLU A 109 9.82 9.15 -14.49
N ASN A 110 9.30 7.94 -14.71
CA ASN A 110 8.25 7.70 -15.71
C ASN A 110 6.83 7.94 -15.17
N LEU A 111 6.65 8.31 -13.90
CA LEU A 111 5.32 8.53 -13.32
C LEU A 111 5.14 10.00 -12.91
N ASP A 112 4.12 10.64 -13.49
CA ASP A 112 3.51 11.83 -12.88
C ASP A 112 2.47 11.35 -11.86
N TYR A 113 2.93 11.23 -10.60
CA TYR A 113 2.24 10.50 -9.55
C TYR A 113 1.51 11.44 -8.59
N THR A 114 0.18 11.39 -8.62
CA THR A 114 -0.71 12.14 -7.71
C THR A 114 -1.39 11.18 -6.74
N THR A 115 -1.27 11.45 -5.44
CA THR A 115 -2.03 10.72 -4.42
C THR A 115 -3.20 11.53 -3.89
N ALA A 116 -4.34 10.86 -3.68
CA ALA A 116 -5.56 11.50 -3.21
C ALA A 116 -6.27 10.66 -2.14
N ASP A 117 -6.82 11.31 -1.12
CA ASP A 117 -7.57 10.65 -0.05
C ASP A 117 -8.49 11.64 0.66
N LEU A 118 -9.58 11.17 1.27
CA LEU A 118 -10.51 12.01 2.00
C LEU A 118 -9.90 12.61 3.28
N GLU A 119 -9.03 11.88 3.98
CA GLU A 119 -8.49 12.27 5.29
C GLU A 119 -7.00 11.96 5.49
N SER A 120 -6.40 11.10 4.66
CA SER A 120 -5.05 10.61 4.88
C SER A 120 -4.00 11.73 4.78
N PRO A 121 -3.11 11.89 5.78
CA PRO A 121 -2.01 12.85 5.71
C PRO A 121 -0.90 12.41 4.75
N LEU A 122 -1.00 11.21 4.15
CA LEU A 122 -0.04 10.70 3.18
C LEU A 122 -0.40 11.10 1.74
N ALA A 123 -1.63 11.60 1.52
CA ALA A 123 -2.11 12.02 0.22
C ALA A 123 -1.68 13.46 -0.09
N ASP A 124 -1.34 13.72 -1.35
CA ASP A 124 -0.98 15.05 -1.84
C ASP A 124 -2.22 15.95 -1.95
N VAL A 125 -3.38 15.36 -2.28
CA VAL A 125 -4.66 16.05 -2.45
C VAL A 125 -5.72 15.49 -1.50
N LYS A 126 -6.39 16.37 -0.76
CA LYS A 126 -7.60 16.00 -0.01
C LYS A 126 -8.78 15.93 -0.98
N MET A 127 -9.35 14.75 -1.17
CA MET A 127 -10.30 14.48 -2.24
C MET A 127 -11.42 13.53 -1.79
N ASP A 128 -12.66 13.87 -2.14
CA ASP A 128 -13.79 12.95 -2.09
C ASP A 128 -13.99 12.32 -3.48
N VAL A 129 -14.11 11.00 -3.55
CA VAL A 129 -14.31 10.27 -4.81
C VAL A 129 -15.67 10.52 -5.46
N HIS A 130 -16.63 11.09 -4.73
CA HIS A 130 -17.90 11.53 -5.31
C HIS A 130 -17.83 12.92 -5.97
N ALA A 131 -16.67 13.58 -5.92
CA ALA A 131 -16.44 14.92 -6.45
C ALA A 131 -14.93 15.10 -6.74
N ILE A 132 -14.46 14.46 -7.82
CA ILE A 132 -13.05 14.44 -8.17
C ILE A 132 -12.63 15.83 -8.72
N PRO A 133 -11.68 16.56 -8.09
CA PRO A 133 -11.35 17.94 -8.44
C PRO A 133 -10.29 18.02 -9.55
N PHE A 134 -10.36 17.11 -10.52
CA PHE A 134 -9.43 17.07 -11.65
C PHE A 134 -10.21 17.18 -12.95
N ASP A 135 -9.58 17.73 -13.99
CA ASP A 135 -10.22 17.84 -15.29
C ASP A 135 -10.43 16.45 -15.92
N GLU A 136 -11.46 16.31 -16.75
CA GLU A 136 -11.72 15.09 -17.50
C GLU A 136 -10.49 14.65 -18.33
N ASN A 137 -10.29 13.34 -18.47
CA ASN A 137 -9.20 12.76 -19.25
C ASN A 137 -7.79 13.19 -18.79
N THR A 138 -7.62 13.50 -17.50
CA THR A 138 -6.32 13.88 -16.95
C THR A 138 -5.37 12.70 -16.76
N PHE A 139 -5.86 11.57 -16.24
CA PHE A 139 -5.01 10.45 -15.81
C PHE A 139 -5.05 9.28 -16.79
N ASP A 140 -3.89 8.66 -17.02
CA ASP A 140 -3.77 7.44 -17.83
C ASP A 140 -4.09 6.19 -17.01
N VAL A 141 -3.78 6.23 -15.71
CA VAL A 141 -3.91 5.10 -14.78
C VAL A 141 -4.53 5.58 -13.47
N VAL A 142 -5.50 4.81 -12.96
CA VAL A 142 -6.13 5.06 -11.65
C VAL A 142 -6.03 3.83 -10.78
N PHE A 143 -5.46 3.99 -9.58
CA PHE A 143 -5.48 2.97 -8.52
C PHE A 143 -6.53 3.36 -7.48
N CYS A 144 -7.51 2.50 -7.26
CA CYS A 144 -8.61 2.72 -6.32
C CYS A 144 -9.01 1.37 -5.67
N ASN A 145 -8.12 0.85 -4.82
CA ASN A 145 -8.30 -0.46 -4.21
C ASN A 145 -8.96 -0.34 -2.83
N HIS A 146 -9.99 -1.16 -2.58
CA HIS A 146 -10.67 -1.22 -1.29
C HIS A 146 -11.30 0.12 -0.83
N VAL A 147 -11.74 0.94 -1.79
CA VAL A 147 -12.37 2.24 -1.53
C VAL A 147 -13.89 2.17 -1.71
N MET A 148 -14.36 1.59 -2.81
CA MET A 148 -15.78 1.64 -3.20
C MET A 148 -16.72 0.92 -2.21
N GLU A 149 -16.22 -0.01 -1.39
CA GLU A 149 -17.01 -0.62 -0.31
C GLU A 149 -17.25 0.32 0.89
N HIS A 150 -16.65 1.51 0.89
CA HIS A 150 -16.69 2.48 1.97
C HIS A 150 -17.35 3.81 1.57
N VAL A 151 -17.78 3.95 0.31
CA VAL A 151 -18.42 5.17 -0.19
C VAL A 151 -19.94 5.06 -0.06
N ASP A 152 -20.62 6.21 0.00
CA ASP A 152 -22.08 6.26 0.15
C ASP A 152 -22.80 5.96 -1.18
N ASP A 153 -22.25 6.40 -2.33
CA ASP A 153 -22.78 6.19 -3.68
C ASP A 153 -21.65 5.80 -4.65
N ASP A 154 -21.44 4.50 -4.81
CA ASP A 154 -20.40 3.93 -5.67
C ASP A 154 -20.69 4.15 -7.16
N ILE A 155 -21.96 4.20 -7.56
CA ILE A 155 -22.37 4.50 -8.94
C ILE A 155 -21.95 5.92 -9.30
N LYS A 156 -22.20 6.89 -8.42
CA LYS A 156 -21.73 8.26 -8.62
C LYS A 156 -20.21 8.32 -8.70
N ALA A 157 -19.51 7.69 -7.76
CA ALA A 157 -18.03 7.70 -7.74
C ALA A 157 -17.41 7.06 -9.00
N MET A 158 -18.05 6.06 -9.60
CA MET A 158 -17.61 5.46 -10.87
C MET A 158 -17.98 6.29 -12.11
N SER A 159 -18.86 7.28 -11.99
CA SER A 159 -19.25 8.18 -13.09
C SER A 159 -18.37 9.42 -13.22
N GLU A 160 -17.54 9.70 -12.21
CA GLU A 160 -16.50 10.73 -12.21
C GLU A 160 -15.28 10.27 -13.03
#